data_AF-A0A2T6J9J4-F1
#
_entry.id   AF-A0A2T6J9J4-F1
#
_cell.length_a   1.000
_cell.length_b   1.000
_cell.length_c   1.000
_cell.angle_alpha   90.00
_cell.angle_beta   90.00
_cell.angle_gamma   90.00
#
_symmetry.space_group_name_H-M   'P 1'
#
loop_
_entity.id
_entity.type
_entity.pdbx_description
1 polymer ?
#
loop_
_entity_poly.entity_id
_entity_poly.type
_entity_poly.pdbx_seq_one_letter_code
_entity_poly.pdbx_strand_id
1 'polypeptide(L)' 'MRVIESVADVGGLFTVNEFCKWASIGRTKLYAEMNAGRLMAKKIGSRTLIPRAEAQKWMEQLPTKH' A
#
# COMPACT_ATOMS: atom_id res chain seq x y z
N MET A 1 8.56 24.32 6.66
CA MET A 1 8.77 23.76 5.31
C MET A 1 7.88 22.53 5.17
N ARG A 2 7.06 22.49 4.12
CA ARG A 2 5.81 21.69 3.97
C ARG A 2 5.98 20.19 4.23
N VAL A 3 5.09 19.64 5.05
CA VAL A 3 4.51 18.31 4.75
C VAL A 3 3.06 18.55 4.37
N ILE A 4 2.81 18.43 3.07
CA ILE A 4 1.50 18.26 2.49
C ILE A 4 0.90 16.94 3.04
N GLU A 5 0.24 17.02 4.19
CA GLU A 5 -0.65 15.95 4.62
C GLU A 5 -1.81 15.91 3.62
N SER A 6 -1.61 15.11 2.57
CA SER A 6 -2.66 14.77 1.63
C SER A 6 -3.77 14.13 2.44
N VAL A 7 -4.85 14.88 2.61
CA VAL A 7 -6.19 14.40 2.96
C VAL A 7 -6.64 13.45 1.85
N ALA A 8 -6.09 12.25 1.87
CA ALA A 8 -6.50 11.16 1.00
C ALA A 8 -7.54 10.36 1.78
N ASP A 9 -8.80 10.62 1.43
CA ASP A 9 -10.00 9.80 1.58
C ASP A 9 -10.06 8.85 2.80
N VAL A 10 -11.06 9.06 3.65
CA VAL A 10 -11.36 8.30 4.88
C VAL A 10 -11.85 6.86 4.57
N GLY A 11 -11.47 6.30 3.43
CA GLY A 11 -11.87 4.99 2.95
C GLY A 11 -10.95 3.87 3.42
N GLY A 12 -10.82 3.60 4.72
CA GLY A 12 -10.34 2.31 5.24
C GLY A 12 -8.85 1.92 5.09
N LEU A 13 -8.40 1.03 6.00
CA LEU A 13 -7.05 0.43 6.02
C LEU A 13 -7.14 -1.02 5.55
N PHE A 14 -6.28 -1.43 4.63
CA PHE A 14 -6.12 -2.84 4.26
C PHE A 14 -5.14 -3.55 5.18
N THR A 15 -5.48 -4.73 5.66
CA THR A 15 -4.47 -5.66 6.16
C THR A 15 -3.66 -6.26 5.00
N VAL A 16 -2.50 -6.85 5.31
CA VAL A 16 -1.69 -7.63 4.36
C VAL A 16 -2.52 -8.63 3.56
N ASN A 17 -3.47 -9.31 4.22
CA ASN A 17 -4.35 -10.29 3.56
C ASN A 17 -5.38 -9.65 2.65
N GLU A 18 -5.98 -8.54 3.07
CA GLU A 18 -6.95 -7.82 2.24
C GLU A 18 -6.29 -7.19 1.02
N PHE A 19 -5.11 -6.59 1.18
CA PHE A 19 -4.33 -6.08 0.07
C PHE A 19 -3.96 -7.21 -0.90
N CYS A 20 -3.46 -8.34 -0.39
CA CYS A 20 -3.11 -9.51 -1.18
C CYS A 20 -4.30 -10.01 -2.02
N LYS A 21 -5.51 -10.03 -1.44
CA LYS A 21 -6.75 -10.37 -2.16
C LYS A 21 -7.15 -9.30 -3.19
N TRP A 22 -7.05 -8.03 -2.84
CA TRP A 22 -7.43 -6.91 -3.71
C TRP A 22 -6.50 -6.77 -4.91
N ALA A 23 -5.18 -6.79 -4.69
CA ALA A 23 -4.16 -6.67 -5.72
C ALA A 23 -3.88 -7.99 -6.46
N SER A 24 -4.47 -9.11 -6.02
CA SER A 24 -4.19 -10.46 -6.54
C SER A 24 -2.68 -10.81 -6.57
N ILE A 25 -1.90 -10.31 -5.60
CA ILE A 25 -0.47 -10.59 -5.47
C ILE A 25 -0.18 -11.41 -4.22
N GLY A 26 0.84 -12.27 -4.26
CA GLY A 26 1.29 -12.99 -3.07
C GLY A 26 1.95 -12.09 -2.03
N ARG A 27 1.93 -12.52 -0.75
CA ARG A 27 2.59 -11.82 0.38
C ARG A 27 4.07 -11.52 0.12
N THR A 28 4.78 -12.43 -0.56
CA THR A 28 6.19 -12.23 -0.92
C THR A 28 6.39 -11.00 -1.82
N LYS A 29 5.49 -10.80 -2.79
CA LYS A 29 5.54 -9.65 -3.70
C LYS A 29 5.20 -8.36 -2.95
N LEU A 30 4.20 -8.39 -2.07
CA LEU A 30 3.87 -7.29 -1.17
C LEU A 30 5.08 -6.85 -0.33
N TYR A 31 5.76 -7.79 0.34
CA TYR A 31 6.93 -7.47 1.16
C TYR A 31 8.11 -6.97 0.32
N ALA A 32 8.28 -7.49 -0.90
CA ALA A 32 9.29 -6.99 -1.84
C ALA A 32 9.01 -5.53 -2.23
N GLU A 33 7.76 -5.17 -2.53
CA GLU A 33 7.37 -3.81 -2.88
C GLU A 33 7.46 -2.85 -1.68
N MET A 34 7.16 -3.34 -0.48
CA MET A 34 7.35 -2.60 0.77
C MET A 34 8.84 -2.35 1.06
N ASN A 35 9.70 -3.34 0.83
CA ASN A 35 11.15 -3.21 0.98
C ASN A 35 11.77 -2.32 -0.11
N ALA A 36 11.22 -2.37 -1.33
CA ALA A 36 11.58 -1.48 -2.42
C ALA A 36 11.13 -0.02 -2.20
N GLY A 37 10.39 0.26 -1.12
CA GLY A 37 9.91 1.61 -0.79
C GLY A 37 8.80 2.13 -1.70
N ARG A 38 8.21 1.25 -2.55
CA ARG A 38 7.12 1.61 -3.47
C ARG A 38 5.75 1.60 -2.79
N LEU A 39 5.61 0.83 -1.71
CA LEU A 39 4.37 0.72 -0.95
C LEU A 39 4.60 1.14 0.50
N MET A 40 3.96 2.25 0.91
CA MET A 40 4.01 2.72 2.29
C MET A 40 2.95 2.00 3.13
N ALA A 41 3.35 0.94 3.83
CA ALA A 41 2.52 0.32 4.85
C ALA A 41 2.90 0.82 6.25
N LYS A 42 1.89 1.08 7.08
CA LYS A 42 2.03 1.48 8.48
C LYS A 42 1.98 0.25 9.37
N LYS A 43 3.05 -0.02 10.10
CA LYS A 43 3.09 -1.08 11.11
C LYS A 43 2.49 -0.56 12.42
N ILE A 44 1.45 -1.23 12.92
CA ILE A 44 0.81 -0.96 14.22
C ILE A 44 0.97 -2.21 15.08
N GLY A 45 1.89 -2.15 16.04
CA GLY A 45 2.25 -3.30 16.89
C GLY A 45 2.75 -4.48 16.05
N SER A 46 2.00 -5.58 16.06
CA SER A 46 2.29 -6.81 15.31
C SER A 46 1.60 -6.88 13.94
N ARG A 47 0.75 -5.90 13.60
CA ARG A 47 -0.04 -5.89 12.36
C ARG A 47 0.49 -4.84 11.39
N THR A 48 0.50 -5.19 10.11
CA THR A 48 0.83 -4.27 9.00
C THR A 48 -0.47 -3.83 8.34
N LEU A 49 -0.69 -2.51 8.31
CA LEU A 49 -1.87 -1.86 7.75
C LEU A 49 -1.45 -0.96 6.59
N ILE A 50 -2.14 -1.08 5.48
CA ILE A 50 -1.85 -0.36 4.23
C ILE A 50 -3.02 0.60 4.00
N PRO A 51 -2.80 1.92 4.00
CA PRO A 51 -3.86 2.87 3.65
C PRO A 51 -4.36 2.60 2.23
N ARG A 52 -5.67 2.64 2.00
CA ARG A 52 -6.24 2.46 0.66
C ARG A 52 -5.67 3.46 -0.34
N ALA A 53 -5.50 4.71 0.08
CA ALA A 53 -4.85 5.74 -0.72
C ALA A 53 -3.46 5.32 -1.21
N GLU A 54 -2.65 4.72 -0.34
CA GLU A 54 -1.31 4.26 -0.71
C GLU A 54 -1.38 3.01 -1.59
N ALA A 55 -2.35 2.12 -1.38
CA ALA A 55 -2.59 0.99 -2.26
C ALA A 55 -2.97 1.40 -3.69
N GLN A 56 -3.81 2.44 -3.82
CA GLN A 56 -4.18 3.01 -5.11
C GLN A 56 -2.99 3.67 -5.80
N LYS A 57 -2.22 4.50 -5.08
CA LYS A 57 -0.99 5.10 -5.62
C LYS A 57 -0.01 4.04 -6.10
N TRP A 58 0.17 2.97 -5.32
CA TRP A 58 1.03 1.86 -5.73
C TRP A 58 0.55 1.25 -7.05
N MET A 59 -0.75 1.02 -7.21
CA MET A 59 -1.31 0.52 -8.47
C MET A 59 -1.05 1.47 -9.64
N GLU A 60 -1.18 2.79 -9.43
CA GLU A 60 -0.89 3.81 -10.46
C GLU A 60 0.59 3.90 -10.82
N GLN A 61 1.49 3.56 -9.89
CA GLN A 61 2.94 3.53 -10.12
C GLN A 61 3.40 2.25 -10.82
N LEU A 62 2.56 1.22 -10.92
CA LEU A 62 2.94 0.00 -11.63
C LEU A 62 3.13 0.30 -13.12
N PRO A 63 4.25 -0.13 -13.72
CA PRO A 63 4.44 0.03 -15.15
C PRO A 63 3.38 -0.77 -15.90
N THR A 64 2.53 -0.10 -16.67
CA THR A 64 1.61 -0.75 -17.61
C THR A 64 2.46 -1.46 -18.67
N LYS A 65 2.61 -2.77 -18.54
CA LYS A 65 3.25 -3.58 -19.57
C LYS A 65 2.18 -3.92 -20.62
N HIS A 66 2.28 -3.27 -21.78
CA HIS A 66 1.48 -3.53 -22.97
C HIS A 66 1.88 -4.86 -23.63
#